data_AF-C8PLA2-F1
#
_entry.id   AF-C8PLA2-F1
#
_cell.length_a   1.000
_cell.length_b   1.000
_cell.length_c   1.000
_cell.angle_alpha   90.00
_cell.angle_beta   90.00
_cell.angle_gamma   90.00
#
_symmetry.space_group_name_H-M   'P 1'
#
loop_
_entity.id
_entity.type
_entity.pdbx_description
1 polymer ?
#
loop_
_entity_poly.entity_id
_entity_poly.type
_entity_poly.pdbx_seq_one_letter_code
_entity_poly.pdbx_strand_id
1 'polypeptide(L)'
;MDLELLYRNSTNSDKFSINSFVGKFIYQKTWSDCDYWKLDKTLMQILSFYHNKTLPREIFVAIIAIFNDVIGVEDKSEIYVSNILCAKNSDGVVPRIYDRFERLNVLCNSIVFKEEFSNSGFWYVPKD
;
A
#
# COMPACT_ATOMS: atom_id res chain seq x y z
N MET A 1 10.30 7.44 13.51
CA MET A 1 9.65 6.71 12.41
C MET A 1 10.71 6.46 11.37
N ASP A 2 10.93 5.20 11.00
CA ASP A 2 11.86 4.85 9.92
C ASP A 2 11.12 4.92 8.58
N LEU A 3 11.67 5.69 7.64
CA LEU A 3 11.09 5.94 6.32
C LEU A 3 11.82 5.18 5.20
N GLU A 4 12.86 4.39 5.52
CA GLU A 4 13.60 3.63 4.51
C GLU A 4 12.66 2.76 3.67
N LEU A 5 11.69 2.09 4.31
CA LEU A 5 10.75 1.24 3.62
C LEU A 5 9.84 2.02 2.66
N LEU A 6 9.41 3.24 3.02
CA LEU A 6 8.64 4.10 2.12
C LEU A 6 9.47 4.43 0.88
N TYR A 7 10.70 4.90 1.08
CA TYR A 7 11.58 5.31 -0.02
C TYR A 7 11.98 4.15 -0.93
N ARG A 8 12.19 2.95 -0.38
CA ARG A 8 12.42 1.73 -1.18
C ARG A 8 11.24 1.36 -2.09
N ASN A 9 10.03 1.81 -1.77
CA ASN A 9 8.81 1.60 -2.56
C ASN A 9 8.48 2.79 -3.49
N SER A 10 9.22 3.90 -3.44
CA SER A 10 8.96 5.06 -4.30
C SER A 10 9.91 5.06 -5.49
N THR A 11 9.39 4.97 -6.71
CA THR A 11 10.17 5.08 -7.96
C THR A 11 10.87 6.44 -8.12
N ASN A 12 10.42 7.45 -7.39
CA ASN A 12 11.04 8.79 -7.34
C ASN A 12 12.19 8.90 -6.32
N SER A 13 12.55 7.82 -5.61
CA SER A 13 13.67 7.82 -4.66
C SER A 13 14.90 7.13 -5.24
N ASP A 14 16.08 7.68 -4.92
CA ASP A 14 17.39 7.04 -5.10
C ASP A 14 17.53 5.69 -4.36
N LYS A 15 16.71 5.45 -3.35
CA LYS A 15 16.65 4.20 -2.58
C LYS A 15 15.68 3.19 -3.15
N PHE A 16 15.02 3.48 -4.27
CA PHE A 16 14.07 2.56 -4.89
C PHE A 16 14.71 1.18 -5.10
N SER A 17 13.95 0.15 -4.76
CA SER A 17 14.43 -1.22 -4.82
C SER A 17 13.46 -2.06 -5.66
N ILE A 18 13.96 -2.72 -6.70
CA ILE A 18 13.17 -3.69 -7.50
C ILE A 18 12.58 -4.83 -6.66
N ASN A 19 13.18 -5.10 -5.49
CA ASN A 19 12.71 -6.11 -4.54
C ASN A 19 11.69 -5.58 -3.51
N SER A 20 11.29 -4.30 -3.59
CA SER A 20 10.23 -3.74 -2.75
C SER A 20 8.85 -4.23 -3.19
N PHE A 21 7.78 -3.89 -2.46
CA PHE A 21 6.42 -4.22 -2.88
C PHE A 21 6.12 -3.60 -4.25
N VAL A 22 6.36 -2.29 -4.40
CA VAL A 22 6.13 -1.58 -5.68
C VAL A 22 7.05 -2.11 -6.78
N GLY A 23 8.31 -2.43 -6.47
CA GLY A 23 9.22 -3.05 -7.43
C GLY A 23 8.70 -4.39 -7.96
N LYS A 24 8.28 -5.30 -7.08
CA LYS A 24 7.68 -6.58 -7.48
C LYS A 24 6.39 -6.38 -8.27
N PHE A 25 5.59 -5.40 -7.88
CA PHE A 25 4.35 -5.07 -8.58
C PHE A 25 4.62 -4.65 -10.04
N ILE A 26 5.50 -3.67 -10.26
CA ILE A 26 5.83 -3.16 -11.61
C ILE A 26 6.52 -4.22 -12.47
N TYR A 27 7.59 -4.83 -11.95
CA TYR A 27 8.49 -5.66 -12.76
C TYR A 27 8.08 -7.13 -12.85
N GLN A 28 7.25 -7.61 -11.93
CA GLN A 28 6.87 -9.03 -11.83
C GLN A 28 5.35 -9.23 -11.87
N LYS A 29 4.56 -8.17 -12.06
CA LYS A 29 3.09 -8.18 -12.00
C LYS A 29 2.57 -8.91 -10.75
N THR A 30 3.25 -8.74 -9.62
CA THR A 30 2.99 -9.51 -8.40
C THR A 30 2.61 -8.61 -7.23
N TRP A 31 1.45 -8.88 -6.62
CA TRP A 31 1.06 -8.36 -5.33
C TRP A 31 1.49 -9.34 -4.23
N SER A 32 2.55 -9.01 -3.50
CA SER A 32 3.01 -9.80 -2.34
C SER A 32 2.38 -9.26 -1.07
N ASP A 33 1.41 -9.97 -0.47
CA ASP A 33 0.74 -9.49 0.75
C ASP A 33 1.76 -9.25 1.88
N CYS A 34 2.78 -10.12 2.00
CA CYS A 34 3.87 -9.97 2.98
C CYS A 34 4.62 -8.62 2.85
N ASP A 35 4.93 -8.19 1.63
CA ASP A 35 5.65 -6.93 1.42
C ASP A 35 4.71 -5.74 1.49
N TYR A 36 3.48 -5.90 1.00
CA TYR A 36 2.42 -4.91 1.13
C TYR A 36 2.15 -4.57 2.60
N TRP A 37 1.99 -5.56 3.48
CA TRP A 37 1.67 -5.31 4.88
C TRP A 37 2.78 -4.57 5.63
N LYS A 38 4.04 -4.76 5.22
CA LYS A 38 5.15 -3.96 5.76
C LYS A 38 5.00 -2.49 5.33
N LEU A 39 4.67 -2.24 4.06
CA LEU A 39 4.43 -0.90 3.55
C LEU A 39 3.18 -0.27 4.18
N ASP A 40 2.07 -0.99 4.29
CA ASP A 40 0.83 -0.58 4.96
C ASP A 40 1.11 -0.11 6.39
N LYS A 41 1.89 -0.87 7.16
CA LYS A 41 2.30 -0.48 8.51
C LYS A 41 3.07 0.84 8.52
N THR A 42 4.00 1.05 7.58
CA THR A 42 4.72 2.32 7.46
C THR A 42 3.79 3.47 7.08
N LEU A 43 2.86 3.26 6.15
CA LEU A 43 1.86 4.26 5.74
C LEU A 43 0.92 4.61 6.90
N MET A 44 0.48 3.65 7.69
CA MET A 44 -0.31 3.86 8.90
C MET A 44 0.44 4.67 9.97
N GLN A 45 1.75 4.44 10.13
CA GLN A 45 2.59 5.26 11.01
C GLN A 45 2.70 6.71 10.51
N ILE A 46 2.83 6.90 9.19
CA ILE A 46 2.86 8.24 8.57
C ILE A 46 1.52 8.95 8.80
N LEU A 47 0.40 8.26 8.53
CA LEU A 47 -0.95 8.79 8.76
C LEU A 47 -1.08 9.27 10.21
N SER A 48 -0.81 8.39 11.18
CA SER A 48 -0.93 8.70 12.61
C SER A 48 -0.02 9.87 13.03
N PHE A 49 1.24 9.88 12.57
CA PHE A 49 2.20 10.90 12.99
C PHE A 49 1.90 12.28 12.38
N TYR A 50 1.42 12.33 11.13
CA TYR A 50 1.21 13.56 10.37
C TYR A 50 -0.24 14.02 10.27
N HIS A 51 -1.21 13.29 10.82
CA HIS A 51 -2.64 13.64 10.78
C HIS A 51 -2.89 15.13 11.12
N ASN A 52 -2.30 15.61 12.22
CA ASN A 52 -2.42 17.00 12.69
C ASN A 52 -1.17 17.85 12.41
N LYS A 53 -0.29 17.42 11.48
CA LYS A 53 0.96 18.12 11.15
C LYS A 53 1.05 18.40 9.66
N THR A 54 2.02 19.20 9.26
CA THR A 54 2.34 19.36 7.84
C THR A 54 3.09 18.12 7.37
N LEU A 55 2.59 17.50 6.29
CA LEU A 55 3.27 16.38 5.64
C LEU A 55 4.48 16.91 4.86
N PRO A 56 5.71 16.42 5.12
CA PRO A 56 6.89 16.81 4.36
C PRO A 56 6.72 16.52 2.86
N ARG A 57 7.18 17.45 2.01
CA ARG A 57 7.07 17.34 0.55
C ARG A 57 7.63 16.02 0.03
N GLU A 58 8.76 15.56 0.55
CA GLU A 58 9.39 14.31 0.11
C GLU A 58 8.53 13.08 0.42
N ILE A 59 7.86 13.05 1.57
CA ILE A 59 6.94 11.98 1.94
C ILE A 59 5.71 12.03 1.04
N PHE A 60 5.17 13.22 0.78
CA PHE A 60 4.05 13.40 -0.14
C PHE A 60 4.38 12.88 -1.54
N VAL A 61 5.52 13.28 -2.12
CA VAL A 61 5.96 12.82 -3.45
C VAL A 61 6.14 11.30 -3.48
N ALA A 62 6.67 10.70 -2.42
CA ALA A 62 6.81 9.25 -2.33
C ALA A 62 5.46 8.51 -2.31
N ILE A 63 4.48 9.02 -1.57
CA ILE A 63 3.12 8.45 -1.51
C ILE A 63 2.43 8.56 -2.87
N ILE A 64 2.54 9.70 -3.54
CA ILE A 64 1.97 9.89 -4.89
C ILE A 64 2.63 8.97 -5.92
N ALA A 65 3.95 8.75 -5.83
CA ALA A 65 4.64 7.80 -6.69
C ALA A 65 4.09 6.37 -6.51
N ILE A 66 4.04 5.88 -5.25
CA ILE A 66 3.48 4.57 -4.91
C ILE A 66 2.04 4.45 -5.41
N PHE A 67 1.23 5.49 -5.23
CA PHE A 67 -0.15 5.52 -5.69
C PHE A 67 -0.25 5.35 -7.21
N ASN A 68 0.48 6.17 -7.97
CA ASN A 68 0.43 6.13 -9.43
C ASN A 68 0.96 4.81 -10.00
N ASP A 69 2.07 4.31 -9.43
CA ASP A 69 2.72 3.09 -9.89
C ASP A 69 1.88 1.84 -9.65
N VAL A 70 1.04 1.83 -8.60
CA VAL A 70 0.21 0.68 -8.24
C VAL A 70 -1.22 0.86 -8.74
N ILE A 71 -1.90 1.93 -8.31
CA ILE A 71 -3.32 2.15 -8.61
C ILE A 71 -3.56 2.51 -10.08
N GLY A 72 -2.60 3.17 -10.73
CA GLY A 72 -2.70 3.65 -12.11
C GLY A 72 -2.70 2.55 -13.17
N VAL A 73 -2.53 1.27 -12.80
CA VAL A 73 -2.57 0.15 -13.73
C VAL A 73 -4.01 -0.12 -14.22
N GLU A 74 -4.20 -0.07 -15.54
CA GLU A 74 -5.50 -0.24 -16.20
C GLU A 74 -6.02 -1.68 -16.13
N ASP A 75 -5.17 -2.69 -16.38
CA ASP A 75 -5.56 -4.10 -16.31
C ASP A 75 -5.02 -4.78 -15.05
N LYS A 76 -5.94 -5.06 -14.12
CA LYS A 76 -5.65 -5.71 -12.84
C LYS A 76 -5.83 -7.23 -12.88
N SER A 77 -6.33 -7.79 -13.98
CA SER A 77 -6.69 -9.20 -14.10
C SER A 77 -5.47 -10.13 -14.18
N GLU A 78 -4.34 -9.61 -14.66
CA GLU A 78 -3.08 -10.36 -14.80
C GLU A 78 -2.18 -10.30 -13.56
N ILE A 79 -2.62 -9.65 -12.48
CA ILE A 79 -1.78 -9.49 -11.29
C ILE A 79 -1.83 -10.76 -10.45
N TYR A 80 -0.67 -11.39 -10.30
CA TYR A 80 -0.51 -12.55 -9.44
C TYR A 80 -0.46 -12.12 -7.97
N VAL A 81 -1.23 -12.79 -7.10
CA VAL A 81 -1.15 -12.56 -5.65
C VAL A 81 -0.26 -13.64 -5.02
N SER A 82 0.81 -13.22 -4.37
CA SER A 82 1.74 -14.10 -3.66
C SER A 82 1.66 -13.91 -2.14
N ASN A 83 2.10 -14.92 -1.40
CA ASN A 83 2.21 -14.88 0.06
C ASN A 83 0.90 -14.46 0.76
N ILE A 84 -0.25 -15.03 0.36
CA ILE A 84 -1.58 -14.63 0.84
C ILE A 84 -1.59 -14.57 2.38
N LEU A 85 -1.71 -13.35 2.92
CA LEU A 85 -1.60 -13.04 4.35
C LEU A 85 -2.74 -12.12 4.79
N CYS A 86 -3.95 -12.44 4.35
CA CYS A 86 -5.16 -11.71 4.73
C CYS A 86 -6.18 -12.64 5.39
N ALA A 87 -7.08 -12.06 6.19
CA ALA A 87 -8.23 -12.79 6.69
C ALA A 87 -9.16 -13.20 5.54
N LYS A 88 -9.88 -14.30 5.73
CA LYS A 88 -11.02 -14.67 4.88
C LYS A 88 -12.27 -13.98 5.41
N ASN A 89 -13.23 -13.71 4.53
CA ASN A 89 -14.54 -13.23 4.96
C ASN A 89 -15.34 -14.34 5.67
N SER A 90 -16.56 -14.01 6.13
CA SER A 90 -17.48 -14.95 6.80
C SER A 90 -17.78 -16.21 6.00
N ASP A 91 -17.71 -16.14 4.67
CA ASP A 91 -17.97 -17.24 3.75
C ASP A 91 -16.70 -18.04 3.41
N GLY A 92 -15.57 -17.73 4.05
CA GLY A 92 -14.28 -18.38 3.81
C GLY A 92 -13.59 -17.97 2.50
N VAL A 93 -14.05 -16.89 1.86
CA VAL A 93 -13.51 -16.36 0.60
C VAL A 93 -12.30 -15.48 0.89
N VAL A 94 -11.24 -15.68 0.11
CA VAL A 94 -10.05 -14.82 0.15
C VAL A 94 -10.36 -13.53 -0.62
N PRO A 95 -10.06 -12.35 -0.06
CA PRO A 95 -10.17 -11.08 -0.77
C PRO A 95 -9.52 -11.16 -2.16
N ARG A 96 -10.12 -10.50 -3.14
CA ARG A 96 -9.62 -10.42 -4.52
C ARG A 96 -8.61 -9.31 -4.66
N ILE A 97 -8.01 -9.19 -5.85
CA ILE A 97 -7.03 -8.14 -6.12
C ILE A 97 -7.63 -6.73 -5.96
N TYR A 98 -8.89 -6.53 -6.36
CA TYR A 98 -9.58 -5.23 -6.24
C TYR A 98 -9.73 -4.75 -4.80
N ASP A 99 -10.00 -5.66 -3.86
CA ASP A 99 -10.11 -5.34 -2.43
C ASP A 99 -8.76 -4.85 -1.86
N ARG A 100 -7.65 -5.35 -2.44
CA ARG A 100 -6.29 -4.92 -2.08
C ARG A 100 -5.97 -3.51 -2.57
N PHE A 101 -6.34 -3.24 -3.82
CA PHE A 101 -6.23 -1.92 -4.42
C PHE A 101 -7.05 -0.88 -3.68
N GLU A 102 -8.29 -1.21 -3.33
CA GLU A 102 -9.18 -0.34 -2.56
C GLU A 102 -8.50 0.11 -1.26
N ARG A 103 -7.94 -0.83 -0.49
CA ARG A 103 -7.26 -0.51 0.76
C ARG A 103 -6.08 0.45 0.57
N LEU A 104 -5.19 0.16 -0.38
CA LEU A 104 -4.05 1.03 -0.65
C LEU A 104 -4.50 2.43 -1.10
N ASN A 105 -5.50 2.49 -1.99
CA ASN A 105 -6.07 3.75 -2.49
C ASN A 105 -6.60 4.60 -1.33
N VAL A 106 -7.45 4.01 -0.48
CA VAL A 106 -8.02 4.74 0.66
C VAL A 106 -6.92 5.16 1.63
N LEU A 107 -5.95 4.29 1.96
CA LEU A 107 -4.87 4.62 2.87
C LEU A 107 -4.01 5.79 2.37
N CYS A 108 -3.61 5.78 1.09
CA CYS A 108 -2.86 6.89 0.49
C CYS A 108 -3.68 8.20 0.51
N ASN A 109 -4.96 8.15 0.15
CA ASN A 109 -5.84 9.31 0.18
C ASN A 109 -6.01 9.86 1.60
N SER A 110 -6.22 9.00 2.60
CA SER A 110 -6.35 9.43 4.00
C SER A 110 -5.09 10.16 4.49
N ILE A 111 -3.89 9.77 4.05
CA ILE A 111 -2.66 10.48 4.39
C ILE A 111 -2.62 11.87 3.73
N VAL A 112 -2.93 11.94 2.43
CA VAL A 112 -2.84 13.18 1.65
C VAL A 112 -3.89 14.20 2.09
N PHE A 113 -5.12 13.75 2.27
CA PHE A 113 -6.27 14.61 2.59
C PHE A 113 -6.54 14.71 4.10
N LYS A 114 -5.73 14.05 4.93
CA LYS A 114 -5.85 14.01 6.40
C LYS A 114 -7.20 13.47 6.89
N GLU A 115 -7.72 12.48 6.19
CA GLU A 115 -8.97 11.83 6.56
C GLU A 115 -8.72 10.76 7.64
N GLU A 116 -9.77 10.42 8.39
CA GLU A 116 -9.73 9.27 9.28
C GLU A 116 -9.65 7.97 8.48
N PHE A 117 -8.93 6.97 9.02
CA PHE A 117 -8.81 5.66 8.41
C PHE A 117 -9.29 4.59 9.40
N SER A 118 -10.30 3.80 9.00
CA SER A 118 -10.79 2.67 9.77
C SER A 118 -10.55 1.36 9.04
N ASN A 119 -10.06 0.35 9.76
CA ASN A 119 -9.92 -1.01 9.22
C ASN A 119 -11.28 -1.71 9.02
N SER A 120 -12.35 -1.25 9.67
CA SER A 120 -13.65 -1.94 9.70
C SER A 120 -14.39 -1.98 8.36
N GLY A 121 -13.98 -1.17 7.38
CA GLY A 121 -14.61 -1.08 6.07
C GLY A 121 -14.02 -1.98 4.99
N PHE A 122 -12.87 -2.62 5.25
CA PHE A 122 -12.15 -3.37 4.20
C PHE A 122 -12.43 -4.86 4.26
N TRP A 123 -12.64 -5.45 3.08
CA TRP A 123 -12.62 -6.92 2.94
C TRP A 123 -11.20 -7.46 3.03
N TYR A 124 -10.22 -6.68 2.57
CA TYR A 124 -8.81 -7.00 2.69
C TYR A 124 -8.23 -6.44 3.99
N VAL A 125 -8.09 -7.33 4.98
CA VAL A 125 -7.49 -7.03 6.28
C VAL A 125 -6.34 -8.01 6.56
N PRO A 126 -5.30 -7.60 7.32
CA PRO A 126 -4.21 -8.49 7.67
C PRO A 126 -4.73 -9.70 8.45
N LYS A 127 -4.08 -10.85 8.26
CA LYS A 127 -4.35 -12.05 9.05
C LYS A 127 -3.77 -11.87 10.47
N ASP A 128 -4.57 -12.17 11.49
CA ASP A 128 -4.14 -12.21 12.90
C ASP A 128 -2.97 -13.19 13.13
#